data_AF-A0A227J2B9-F1
#
_entry.id   AF-A0A227J2B9-F1
#
_cell.length_a   1.000
_cell.length_b   1.000
_cell.length_c   1.000
_cell.angle_alpha   90.00
_cell.angle_beta   90.00
_cell.angle_gamma   90.00
#
_symmetry.space_group_name_H-M   'P 1'
#
loop_
_entity.id
_entity.type
_entity.pdbx_description
1 polymer ?
#
loop_
_entity_poly.entity_id
_entity_poly.type
_entity_poly.pdbx_seq_one_letter_code
_entity_poly.pdbx_strand_id
1 'polypeptide(L)'
;NRITQLYHRSRHHQVFFAALLGALPGCGGAIVVTTQFISGRVGFGAIVAVLTSTMGDAAFLLLAAKPSVGVGVVALGIVVGTVSGLIVNAFHPDDFLRP
;
A
#
# COMPACT_ATOMS: atom_id res chain seq x y z
N ASN A 1 23.60 -1.33 -2.01
CA ASN A 1 22.56 -1.93 -1.13
C ASN A 1 21.65 -2.85 -1.93
N ARG A 2 21.71 -4.17 -1.73
CA ARG A 2 20.89 -5.14 -2.50
C ARG A 2 19.37 -4.94 -2.35
N ILE A 3 18.94 -4.30 -1.26
CA ILE A 3 17.54 -3.95 -0.98
C ILE A 3 16.99 -2.94 -2.02
N THR A 4 17.80 -1.99 -2.50
CA THR A 4 17.36 -1.02 -3.52
C THR A 4 17.25 -1.64 -4.92
N GLN A 5 17.97 -2.74 -5.17
CA GLN A 5 17.93 -3.46 -6.45
C GLN A 5 16.69 -4.37 -6.57
N LEU A 6 16.16 -4.88 -5.45
CA LEU A 6 14.86 -5.56 -5.44
C LEU A 6 13.70 -4.60 -5.76
N TYR A 7 13.81 -3.34 -5.34
CA TYR A 7 12.83 -2.31 -5.64
C TYR A 7 12.70 -2.03 -7.15
N HIS A 8 13.80 -2.16 -7.90
CA HIS A 8 13.83 -1.96 -9.35
C HIS A 8 13.32 -3.16 -10.18
N ARG A 9 13.03 -4.32 -9.58
CA ARG A 9 12.82 -5.57 -10.34
C ARG A 9 11.39 -5.74 -10.88
N SER A 10 10.38 -5.09 -10.30
CA SER A 10 9.01 -5.14 -10.84
C SER A 10 8.07 -4.13 -10.19
N ARG A 11 7.50 -3.23 -11.01
CA ARG A 11 6.50 -2.23 -10.58
C ARG A 11 5.30 -2.85 -9.85
N HIS A 12 4.88 -4.04 -10.27
CA HIS A 12 3.78 -4.78 -9.63
C HIS A 12 4.08 -5.23 -8.20
N HIS A 13 5.35 -5.54 -7.89
CA HIS A 13 5.71 -5.97 -6.54
C HIS A 13 5.66 -4.79 -5.55
N GLN A 14 6.08 -3.59 -5.97
CA GLN A 14 6.00 -2.39 -5.13
C GLN A 14 4.55 -2.10 -4.69
N VAL A 15 3.60 -2.24 -5.62
CA VAL A 15 2.17 -2.03 -5.37
C VAL A 15 1.63 -3.05 -4.35
N PHE A 16 1.96 -4.33 -4.51
CA PHE A 16 1.52 -5.37 -3.60
C PHE A 16 2.09 -5.19 -2.18
N PHE A 17 3.40 -4.90 -2.06
CA PHE A 17 4.01 -4.63 -0.76
C PHE A 17 3.43 -3.38 -0.10
N ALA A 18 3.10 -2.34 -0.86
CA ALA A 18 2.47 -1.14 -0.34
C ALA A 18 1.04 -1.42 0.17
N ALA A 19 0.24 -2.20 -0.58
CA ALA A 19 -1.08 -2.62 -0.12
C ALA A 19 -1.01 -3.44 1.18
N LEU A 20 -0.02 -4.33 1.30
CA LEU A 20 0.22 -5.12 2.50
C LEU A 20 0.65 -4.25 3.69
N LEU A 21 1.48 -3.24 3.46
CA LEU A 21 1.82 -2.27 4.51
C LEU A 21 0.60 -1.46 4.96
N GLY A 22 -0.36 -1.19 4.07
CA GLY A 22 -1.61 -0.50 4.41
C GLY A 22 -2.58 -1.34 5.26
N ALA A 23 -2.44 -2.67 5.22
CA ALA A 23 -3.19 -3.59 6.07
C ALA A 23 -2.77 -3.55 7.55
N LEU A 24 -1.61 -2.95 7.86
CA LEU A 24 -1.22 -2.69 9.24
C LEU A 24 -2.21 -1.70 9.85
N PRO A 25 -2.84 -2.02 11.00
CA PRO A 25 -3.79 -1.13 11.62
C PRO A 25 -3.10 0.15 12.13
N GLY A 26 -3.79 1.28 12.02
CA GLY A 26 -3.23 2.62 12.23
C GLY A 26 -2.69 3.27 10.95
N CYS A 27 -1.91 4.34 11.11
CA CYS A 27 -1.40 5.16 10.00
C CYS A 27 0.05 4.85 9.58
N GLY A 28 0.76 4.01 10.34
CA GLY A 28 2.20 3.78 10.16
C GLY A 28 2.59 3.24 8.77
N GLY A 29 1.81 2.30 8.23
CA GLY A 29 2.05 1.74 6.90
C GLY A 29 2.00 2.77 5.79
N ALA A 30 0.99 3.66 5.83
CA ALA A 30 0.84 4.74 4.88
C ALA A 30 1.99 5.76 4.97
N ILE A 31 2.43 6.11 6.19
CA ILE A 31 3.54 7.05 6.41
C ILE A 31 4.85 6.48 5.83
N VAL A 32 5.15 5.21 6.09
CA VAL A 32 6.37 4.58 5.57
C VAL A 32 6.37 4.57 4.05
N VAL A 33 5.28 4.17 3.39
CA VAL A 33 5.22 4.15 1.92
C VAL A 33 5.29 5.57 1.34
N THR A 34 4.62 6.54 1.97
CA THR A 34 4.63 7.95 1.51
C THR A 34 6.03 8.56 1.62
N THR A 35 6.75 8.32 2.73
CA THR A 35 8.15 8.79 2.87
C THR A 35 9.07 8.15 1.84
N GLN A 36 8.87 6.88 1.49
CA GLN A 36 9.61 6.22 0.41
C GLN A 36 9.30 6.82 -0.96
N PHE A 37 8.09 7.33 -1.18
CA PHE A 37 7.71 7.95 -2.46
C PHE A 37 8.40 9.28 -2.66
N ILE A 38 8.37 10.12 -1.61
CA ILE A 38 9.07 11.40 -1.56
C ILE A 38 10.58 11.18 -1.74
N SER A 39 11.13 10.11 -1.15
CA SER A 39 12.55 9.78 -1.22
C SER A 39 13.04 9.20 -2.55
N GLY A 40 12.22 9.14 -3.60
CA GLY A 40 12.69 8.58 -4.88
C GLY A 40 12.43 7.08 -5.07
N ARG A 41 11.96 6.35 -4.05
CA ARG A 41 12.10 4.88 -3.99
C ARG A 41 10.88 4.09 -4.46
N VAL A 42 9.65 4.51 -4.13
CA VAL A 42 8.40 3.90 -4.68
C VAL A 42 7.79 4.77 -5.78
N GLY A 43 7.04 4.15 -6.68
CA GLY A 43 6.21 4.85 -7.68
C GLY A 43 4.81 5.24 -7.18
N PHE A 44 4.13 6.09 -7.95
CA PHE A 44 2.81 6.63 -7.63
C PHE A 44 1.74 5.54 -7.37
N GLY A 45 1.76 4.44 -8.14
CA GLY A 45 0.82 3.32 -7.94
C GLY A 45 0.93 2.66 -6.56
N ALA A 46 2.11 2.69 -5.92
CA ALA A 46 2.30 2.15 -4.58
C ALA A 46 1.65 3.04 -3.50
N ILE A 47 1.70 4.37 -3.65
CA ILE A 47 0.94 5.29 -2.78
C ILE A 47 -0.55 5.01 -2.89
N VAL A 48 -1.06 4.91 -4.12
CA VAL A 48 -2.49 4.68 -4.32
C VAL A 48 -2.93 3.37 -3.69
N ALA A 49 -2.11 2.31 -3.82
CA ALA A 49 -2.40 1.03 -3.18
C ALA A 49 -2.46 1.09 -1.66
N VAL A 50 -1.46 1.70 -1.00
CA VAL A 50 -1.43 1.78 0.48
C VAL A 50 -2.55 2.66 1.03
N LEU A 51 -2.87 3.77 0.37
CA LEU A 51 -3.93 4.68 0.79
C LEU A 51 -5.31 4.07 0.57
N THR A 52 -5.46 3.21 -0.42
CA THR A 52 -6.72 2.51 -0.68
C THR A 52 -6.90 1.31 0.25
N SER A 53 -5.83 0.60 0.61
CA SER A 53 -5.91 -0.60 1.46
C SER A 53 -5.99 -0.29 2.96
N THR A 54 -5.70 0.95 3.38
CA THR A 54 -5.67 1.30 4.80
C THR A 54 -7.06 1.53 5.37
N MET A 55 -7.31 0.93 6.53
CA MET A 55 -8.52 1.15 7.35
C MET A 55 -8.26 2.06 8.57
N GLY A 56 -7.01 2.46 8.82
CA GLY A 56 -6.62 3.24 9.99
C GLY A 56 -6.94 2.53 11.32
N ASP A 57 -7.45 3.27 12.30
CA ASP A 57 -7.75 2.77 13.64
C ASP A 57 -9.05 1.95 13.73
N ALA A 58 -9.91 2.05 12.70
CA ALA A 58 -11.13 1.24 12.62
C ALA A 58 -10.82 -0.27 12.56
N ALA A 59 -9.63 -0.62 12.02
CA ALA A 59 -9.15 -1.99 11.99
C ALA A 59 -8.96 -2.57 13.40
N PHE A 60 -8.45 -1.80 14.38
CA PHE A 60 -8.29 -2.26 15.77
C PHE A 60 -9.63 -2.57 16.42
N LEU A 61 -10.61 -1.68 16.26
CA LEU A 61 -11.95 -1.87 16.81
C LEU A 61 -12.67 -3.07 16.18
N LEU A 62 -12.54 -3.24 14.86
CA LEU A 62 -13.12 -4.38 14.15
C LEU A 62 -12.48 -5.70 14.57
N LEU A 63 -11.15 -5.74 14.72
CA LEU A 63 -10.44 -6.95 15.16
C LEU A 63 -10.81 -7.31 16.61
N ALA A 64 -11.00 -6.30 17.47
CA ALA A 64 -11.42 -6.49 18.86
C ALA A 64 -12.89 -6.95 18.97
N ALA A 65 -13.79 -6.41 18.15
CA ALA A 65 -15.22 -6.75 18.20
C ALA A 65 -15.56 -8.08 17.50
N LYS A 66 -15.02 -8.30 16.30
CA LYS A 66 -15.23 -9.51 15.48
C LYS A 66 -13.97 -9.83 14.66
N PRO A 67 -13.05 -10.65 15.20
CA PRO A 67 -11.77 -10.92 14.54
C PRO A 67 -11.92 -11.61 13.18
N SER A 68 -12.92 -12.50 13.02
CA SER A 68 -13.20 -13.18 11.75
C SER A 68 -13.57 -12.20 10.63
N VAL A 69 -14.38 -11.18 10.96
CA VAL A 69 -14.78 -10.13 10.02
C VAL A 69 -13.60 -9.20 9.77
N GLY A 70 -12.87 -8.81 10.81
CA GLY A 70 -11.69 -7.92 10.68
C GLY A 70 -10.65 -8.45 9.70
N VAL A 71 -10.29 -9.74 9.80
CA VAL A 71 -9.37 -10.37 8.84
C VAL A 71 -9.94 -10.36 7.42
N GLY A 72 -11.24 -10.60 7.25
CA GLY A 72 -11.91 -10.55 5.96
C GLY A 72 -11.86 -9.17 5.31
N VAL A 73 -12.12 -8.10 6.08
CA VAL A 73 -12.08 -6.73 5.56
C VAL A 73 -10.64 -6.30 5.25
N VAL A 74 -9.65 -6.72 6.06
CA VAL A 74 -8.24 -6.48 5.77
C VAL A 74 -7.83 -7.15 4.45
N ALA A 75 -8.20 -8.42 4.25
CA ALA A 75 -7.92 -9.12 3.01
C ALA A 75 -8.59 -8.45 1.79
N LEU A 76 -9.85 -8.03 1.95
CA LEU A 76 -10.56 -7.26 0.92
C LEU A 76 -9.82 -5.95 0.59
N GLY A 77 -9.39 -5.20 1.62
CA GLY A 77 -8.64 -3.95 1.46
C GLY A 77 -7.32 -4.15 0.71
N ILE A 78 -6.58 -5.23 1.00
CA ILE A 78 -5.35 -5.57 0.27
C ILE A 78 -5.67 -5.84 -1.20
N VAL A 79 -6.72 -6.61 -1.50
CA VAL A 79 -7.10 -6.93 -2.88
C VAL A 79 -7.50 -5.67 -3.63
N VAL A 80 -8.41 -4.88 -3.06
CA VAL A 80 -8.91 -3.62 -3.67
C VAL A 80 -7.77 -2.63 -3.85
N GLY A 81 -6.92 -2.44 -2.84
CA GLY A 81 -5.77 -1.54 -2.92
C GLY A 81 -4.74 -1.99 -3.95
N THR A 82 -4.43 -3.29 -4.02
CA THR A 82 -3.53 -3.83 -5.03
C THR A 82 -4.08 -3.62 -6.44
N VAL A 83 -5.36 -3.91 -6.66
CA VAL A 83 -6.02 -3.72 -7.97
C VAL A 83 -6.01 -2.24 -8.35
N SER A 84 -6.42 -1.33 -7.45
CA SER A 84 -6.38 0.11 -7.71
C SER A 84 -4.97 0.61 -8.02
N GLY A 85 -3.97 0.20 -7.25
CA GLY A 85 -2.58 0.60 -7.49
C GLY A 85 -2.01 0.06 -8.79
N LEU A 86 -2.37 -1.17 -9.19
CA LEU A 86 -1.98 -1.75 -10.47
C LEU A 86 -2.63 -1.02 -11.65
N ILE A 87 -3.92 -0.69 -11.54
CA ILE A 87 -4.64 0.12 -12.53
C ILE A 87 -3.93 1.46 -12.68
N VAL A 88 -3.69 2.18 -11.58
CA VAL A 88 -3.03 3.49 -11.65
C VAL A 88 -1.62 3.39 -12.21
N ASN A 89 -0.86 2.35 -11.82
CA ASN A 89 0.48 2.09 -12.34
C ASN A 89 0.50 1.76 -13.85
N ALA A 90 -0.62 1.29 -14.40
CA ALA A 90 -0.76 1.09 -15.85
C ALA A 90 -1.03 2.39 -16.60
N PHE A 91 -1.79 3.32 -16.00
CA PHE A 91 -2.14 4.60 -16.63
C PHE A 91 -1.11 5.72 -16.41
N HIS A 92 -0.37 5.70 -15.31
CA HIS A 92 0.53 6.79 -14.92
C HIS A 92 1.99 6.32 -14.77
N PRO A 93 2.97 7.17 -15.12
CA PRO A 93 4.38 6.91 -14.84
C PRO A 93 4.67 6.96 -13.33
N ASP A 94 5.75 6.31 -12.91
CA ASP A 94 6.09 6.17 -11.48
C ASP A 94 6.38 7.51 -10.77
N ASP A 95 6.89 8.50 -11.50
CA ASP A 95 7.21 9.85 -11.01
C ASP A 95 6.02 10.82 -11.02
N PHE A 96 4.82 10.33 -11.35
CA PHE A 96 3.63 11.17 -11.36
C PHE A 96 3.36 11.77 -9.97
N LEU A 97 3.23 13.10 -9.88
CA LEU A 97 3.02 13.86 -8.63
C LEU A 97 4.13 13.73 -7.58
N ARG A 98 5.34 13.32 -7.96
CA ARG A 98 6.50 13.42 -7.06
C ARG A 98 6.87 14.90 -6.84
N PRO A 99 6.94 15.38 -5.58
CA PRO A 99 7.37 16.75 -5.26
C PRO A 99 8.88 16.97 -5.42
#